data_AF-A0A6V7IYS8-F1
#
_entry.id   AF-A0A6V7IYS8-F1
#
_cell.length_a   1.000
_cell.length_b   1.000
_cell.length_c   1.000
_cell.angle_alpha   90.00
_cell.angle_beta   90.00
_cell.angle_gamma   90.00
#
_symmetry.space_group_name_H-M   'P 1'
#
loop_
_entity.id
_entity.type
_entity.pdbx_description
1 polymer ?
#
loop_
_entity_poly.entity_id
_entity_poly.type
_entity_poly.pdbx_seq_one_letter_code
_entity_poly.pdbx_strand_id
1 'polypeptide(L)' 'HANASESIDYRHWGIPLSRRFRSLKLWFVMRSYGISGLQKYIRNHIRLARRFEAGMRKKKRFEVMNEVKVGLVCF' A
#
# COMPACT_ATOMS: atom_id res chain seq x y z
N HIS A 1 -18.31 -22.18 -24.06
CA HIS A 1 -17.88 -22.25 -22.65
C HIS A 1 -19.09 -22.07 -21.76
N ALA A 2 -19.54 -23.12 -21.07
CA ALA A 2 -20.91 -23.24 -20.55
C ALA A 2 -21.28 -22.32 -19.38
N ASN A 3 -20.34 -21.66 -18.70
CA ASN A 3 -20.61 -20.92 -17.46
C ASN A 3 -20.15 -19.46 -17.48
N ALA A 4 -19.85 -18.89 -18.66
CA ALA A 4 -19.38 -17.51 -18.77
C ALA A 4 -20.44 -16.47 -18.34
N SER A 5 -21.72 -16.88 -18.25
CA SER A 5 -22.82 -16.03 -17.80
C SER A 5 -23.04 -16.02 -16.28
N GLU A 6 -22.46 -16.95 -15.51
CA GLU A 6 -22.66 -17.04 -14.06
C GLU A 6 -21.56 -16.32 -13.24
N SER A 7 -20.36 -16.16 -13.79
CA SER A 7 -19.26 -15.51 -13.07
C SER A 7 -18.22 -14.87 -14.00
N ILE A 8 -17.60 -13.79 -13.53
CA ILE A 8 -16.62 -13.02 -14.31
C ILE A 8 -15.34 -13.86 -14.50
N ASP A 9 -14.99 -14.12 -15.77
CA ASP A 9 -13.73 -14.77 -16.12
C ASP A 9 -12.58 -13.77 -16.22
N TYR A 10 -11.87 -13.62 -15.11
CA TYR A 10 -10.70 -12.74 -14.99
C TYR A 10 -9.46 -13.22 -15.77
N ARG A 11 -9.46 -14.40 -16.39
CA ARG A 11 -8.32 -14.87 -17.19
C ARG A 11 -8.13 -14.04 -18.46
N HIS A 12 -9.20 -13.43 -18.97
CA HIS A 12 -9.13 -12.55 -20.14
C HIS A 12 -8.50 -11.18 -19.85
N TRP A 13 -8.27 -10.84 -18.58
CA TRP A 13 -7.77 -9.52 -18.16
C TRP A 13 -6.26 -9.52 -17.89
N GLY A 14 -5.57 -10.62 -18.21
CA GLY A 14 -4.13 -10.73 -18.03
C GLY A 14 -3.52 -11.77 -18.96
N ILE A 15 -2.19 -11.71 -19.07
CA ILE A 15 -1.39 -12.62 -19.88
C ILE A 15 -1.35 -14.08 -19.33
N PRO A 16 -1.30 -14.34 -18.00
CA PRO A 16 -1.06 -15.70 -17.52
C PRO A 16 -2.31 -16.59 -17.58
N LEU A 17 -2.14 -17.81 -18.08
CA LEU A 17 -3.20 -18.82 -18.20
C LEU A 17 -3.63 -19.44 -16.85
N SER A 18 -2.73 -19.43 -15.85
CA SER A 18 -3.01 -19.85 -14.46
C SER A 18 -2.82 -18.68 -13.51
N ARG A 19 -3.64 -18.59 -12.45
CA ARG A 19 -3.61 -17.49 -11.48
C ARG A 19 -3.64 -17.97 -10.03
N ARG A 20 -2.85 -17.32 -9.17
CA ARG A 20 -2.88 -17.51 -7.72
C ARG A 20 -4.09 -16.78 -7.10
N PHE A 21 -4.63 -17.30 -6.00
CA PHE A 21 -5.76 -16.71 -5.29
C PHE A 21 -5.35 -15.52 -4.39
N ARG A 22 -4.92 -14.41 -5.03
CA ARG A 22 -4.39 -13.21 -4.34
C ARG A 22 -5.45 -12.46 -3.52
N SER A 23 -6.72 -12.55 -3.91
CA SER A 23 -7.83 -11.89 -3.21
C SER A 23 -8.02 -12.41 -1.78
N LEU A 24 -7.71 -13.68 -1.50
CA LEU A 24 -7.84 -14.23 -0.15
C LEU A 24 -6.94 -13.51 0.84
N LYS A 25 -5.70 -13.20 0.43
CA LYS A 25 -4.76 -12.42 1.27
C LYS A 25 -5.31 -11.04 1.57
N LEU A 26 -5.82 -10.34 0.55
CA LEU A 26 -6.39 -9.01 0.72
C LEU A 26 -7.65 -9.04 1.59
N TRP A 27 -8.51 -10.04 1.42
CA TRP A 27 -9.71 -10.23 2.22
C TRP A 27 -9.39 -10.39 3.71
N PHE A 28 -8.41 -11.24 4.06
CA PHE A 28 -7.97 -11.36 5.46
C PHE A 28 -7.42 -10.05 6.02
N VAL A 29 -6.61 -9.31 5.26
CA VAL A 29 -6.09 -8.00 5.69
C VAL A 29 -7.25 -7.02 5.96
N MET A 30 -8.20 -6.90 5.04
CA MET A 30 -9.34 -6.01 5.22
C MET A 30 -10.22 -6.42 6.39
N ARG A 31 -10.48 -7.73 6.56
CA ARG A 31 -11.32 -8.26 7.63
C ARG A 31 -10.69 -8.10 9.02
N SER A 32 -9.38 -8.34 9.13
CA SER A 32 -8.66 -8.30 10.40
C SER A 32 -8.37 -6.87 10.87
N TYR A 33 -7.93 -5.99 9.98
CA TYR A 33 -7.59 -4.60 10.35
C TYR A 33 -8.80 -3.67 10.29
N GLY A 34 -9.75 -3.93 9.40
CA GLY A 34 -10.83 -2.99 9.08
C GLY A 34 -10.33 -1.70 8.42
N ILE A 35 -11.27 -0.87 7.96
CA ILE A 35 -10.96 0.39 7.28
C ILE A 35 -10.18 1.33 8.21
N SER A 36 -10.69 1.55 9.43
CA SER A 36 -10.08 2.44 10.40
C SER A 36 -8.68 1.98 10.83
N GLY A 37 -8.46 0.67 10.95
CA GLY A 37 -7.15 0.11 11.28
C GLY A 37 -6.13 0.34 10.16
N LEU A 38 -6.52 0.09 8.90
CA LEU A 38 -5.66 0.34 7.74
C LEU A 38 -5.33 1.84 7.60
N GLN A 39 -6.31 2.72 7.75
CA GLN A 39 -6.08 4.16 7.73
C GLN A 39 -5.13 4.60 8.85
N LYS A 40 -5.32 4.10 10.07
CA LYS A 40 -4.43 4.39 11.22
C LYS A 40 -3.02 3.89 10.95
N TYR A 41 -2.87 2.69 10.41
CA TYR A 41 -1.58 2.10 10.06
C TYR A 41 -0.83 2.96 9.04
N ILE A 42 -1.48 3.36 7.95
CA ILE A 42 -0.88 4.23 6.92
C ILE A 42 -0.52 5.60 7.48
N ARG A 43 -1.45 6.27 8.18
CA ARG A 43 -1.19 7.58 8.81
C ARG A 43 -0.04 7.53 9.81
N ASN A 44 0.12 6.43 10.54
CA ASN A 44 1.25 6.23 11.42
C ASN A 44 2.58 6.22 10.66
N HIS A 45 2.68 5.54 9.53
CA HIS A 45 3.89 5.53 8.71
C HIS A 45 4.24 6.92 8.18
N ILE A 46 3.24 7.68 7.72
CA ILE A 46 3.42 9.07 7.27
C ILE A 46 3.92 9.94 8.43
N ARG A 47 3.32 9.80 9.63
CA ARG A 47 3.76 10.52 10.82
C ARG A 47 5.22 10.20 11.17
N LEU A 48 5.63 8.95 11.08
CA LEU A 48 7.01 8.54 11.34
C LEU A 48 7.98 9.14 10.31
N ALA A 49 7.63 9.12 9.02
CA ALA A 49 8.44 9.75 7.98
C ALA A 49 8.61 11.27 8.20
N ARG A 50 7.53 11.99 8.54
CA ARG A 50 7.61 13.43 8.88
C ARG A 50 8.43 13.70 10.14
N ARG A 51 8.36 12.84 11.14
CA ARG A 51 9.18 12.96 12.35
C ARG A 51 10.67 12.79 12.01
N PHE A 52 10.98 11.84 11.13
CA PHE A 52 12.34 11.62 10.65
C PHE A 52 12.85 12.83 9.86
N GLU A 53 12.08 13.33 8.89
CA GLU A 53 12.36 14.56 8.14
C GLU A 53 12.67 15.74 9.06
N ALA A 54 11.81 16.01 10.04
CA ALA A 54 12.00 17.11 10.99
C ALA A 54 13.29 16.95 11.82
N GLY A 55 13.71 15.72 12.10
CA GLY A 55 14.99 15.43 12.74
C GLY A 55 16.19 15.70 11.82
N MET A 56 16.07 15.38 10.53
CA MET A 56 17.12 15.63 9.54
C MET A 56 17.29 17.11 9.24
N ARG A 57 16.20 17.85 9.02
CA ARG A 57 16.23 19.30 8.74
C ARG A 57 16.85 20.14 9.85
N LYS A 58 16.84 19.65 11.10
CA LYS A 58 17.51 20.30 12.24
C LYS A 58 19.04 20.19 12.19
N LYS A 59 19.58 19.22 11.45
CA LYS A 59 21.02 18.95 11.38
C LYS A 59 21.57 19.49 10.06
N LYS A 60 22.52 20.43 10.13
CA LYS A 60 23.19 21.02 8.94
C LYS A 60 23.98 20.02 8.07
N ARG A 61 24.12 18.77 8.53
CA ARG A 61 24.85 17.70 7.82
C ARG A 61 24.01 16.95 6.80
N PHE A 62 22.70 17.15 6.79
CA PHE A 62 21.77 16.43 5.94
C PHE A 62 20.90 17.42 5.17
N GLU A 63 20.61 17.07 3.92
CA GLU A 63 19.67 17.79 3.07
C GLU A 63 18.47 16.87 2.83
N VAL A 64 17.24 17.40 2.75
CA VAL A 64 16.06 16.59 2.39
C VAL A 64 15.63 16.99 0.99
N MET A 65 15.72 16.05 0.05
CA MET A 65 15.61 16.29 -1.39
C MET A 65 14.15 16.31 -1.90
N ASN A 66 13.19 15.86 -1.09
CA ASN A 66 11.78 15.78 -1.48
C ASN A 66 10.84 16.36 -0.42
N GLU A 67 9.61 16.66 -0.84
CA GLU A 67 8.50 16.91 0.08
C GLU A 67 7.96 15.56 0.61
N VAL A 68 7.92 15.39 1.94
CA VAL A 68 7.50 14.13 2.59
C VAL A 68 5.97 14.05 2.69
N LYS A 69 5.35 13.59 1.60
CA LYS A 69 3.89 13.40 1.48
C LYS A 69 3.41 12.06 2.04
N VAL A 70 4.23 11.02 1.93
CA VAL A 70 3.93 9.64 2.34
C VAL A 70 5.02 9.07 3.25
N GLY A 71 5.19 7.74 3.30
CA GLY A 71 6.21 7.08 4.11
C GLY A 71 7.65 7.14 3.57
N LEU A 72 7.98 8.02 2.62
CA LEU A 72 9.28 8.09 1.95
C LEU A 72 9.97 9.43 2.21
N VAL A 73 11.24 9.36 2.61
CA VAL A 73 12.15 10.51 2.78
C VAL A 73 13.42 10.24 1.99
N CYS A 74 13.77 11.13 1.07
CA CYS A 74 15.00 11.15 0.30
C CYS A 74 15.90 12.25 0.88
N PHE A 75 17.11 11.90 1.28
CA PHE A 75 18.04 12.76 1.99
C PHE A 75 19.49 12.40 1.69
#